data_AF-A0A958AJ25-F1
#
_entry.id   AF-A0A958AJ25-F1
#
_cell.length_a   1.000
_cell.length_b   1.000
_cell.length_c   1.000
_cell.angle_alpha   90.00
_cell.angle_beta   90.00
_cell.angle_gamma   90.00
#
_symmetry.space_group_name_H-M   'P 1'
#
loop_
_entity.id
_entity.type
_entity.pdbx_description
1 polymer ?
#
loop_
_entity_poly.entity_id
_entity_poly.type
_entity_poly.pdbx_seq_one_letter_code
_entity_poly.pdbx_strand_id
1 'polypeptide(L)'
;GLAASGHLIFVLVEIHSLIIGELSPLFPAAPMLSAVGILLTGIAVLRARQWHGWTRWLPLITGVYPFLFMFPFVAVTGSTLDIAIGFWGLVRFGLGLAIRAQGVETVIVAGEVAQ
;
A
#
# COMPACT_ATOMS: atom_id res chain seq x y z
N GLY A 1 4.79 11.87 -3.91
CA GLY A 1 3.33 11.69 -4.11
C GLY A 1 2.71 11.28 -2.79
N LEU A 2 1.49 11.75 -2.49
CA LEU A 2 0.82 11.66 -1.18
C LEU A 2 0.90 10.28 -0.48
N ALA A 3 0.89 9.18 -1.26
CA ALA A 3 1.07 7.81 -0.75
C ALA A 3 2.48 7.53 -0.22
N ALA A 4 3.52 8.02 -0.90
CA ALA A 4 4.91 7.93 -0.43
C ALA A 4 5.11 8.79 0.83
N SER A 5 4.45 9.95 0.91
CA SER A 5 4.47 10.83 2.07
C SER A 5 3.87 10.14 3.31
N GLY A 6 2.69 9.51 3.14
CA GLY A 6 2.05 8.75 4.22
C GLY A 6 2.85 7.53 4.65
N HIS A 7 3.55 6.88 3.72
CA HIS A 7 4.42 5.74 4.05
C HIS A 7 5.71 6.15 4.77
N LEU A 8 6.30 7.29 4.39
CA LEU A 8 7.44 7.88 5.10
C LEU A 8 7.07 8.23 6.55
N ILE A 9 5.91 8.85 6.76
CA ILE A 9 5.40 9.16 8.10
C ILE A 9 5.19 7.87 8.90
N PHE A 10 4.63 6.81 8.29
CA PHE A 10 4.47 5.51 8.92
C PHE A 10 5.80 4.90 9.36
N VAL A 11 6.80 4.84 8.48
CA VAL A 11 8.12 4.29 8.81
C VAL A 11 8.78 5.07 9.95
N LEU A 12 8.65 6.39 9.95
CA LEU A 12 9.20 7.24 11.02
C LEU A 12 8.50 7.01 12.37
N VAL A 13 7.18 6.86 12.37
CA VAL A 13 6.40 6.56 13.59
C VAL A 13 6.70 5.16 14.11
N GLU A 14 6.85 4.17 13.22
CA GLU A 14 7.20 2.79 13.57
C GLU A 14 8.58 2.74 14.25
N ILE A 15 9.58 3.41 13.68
CA ILE A 15 10.94 3.50 14.24
C ILE A 15 10.91 4.19 15.60
N HIS A 16 10.16 5.29 15.75
CA HIS A 16 10.00 6.00 17.01
C HIS A 16 9.33 5.12 18.09
N SER A 17 8.31 4.34 17.71
CA SER A 17 7.61 3.43 18.61
C SER A 17 8.48 2.26 19.07
N LEU A 18 9.32 1.71 18.18
CA LEU A 18 10.25 0.62 18.51
C LEU A 18 11.35 1.06 19.49
N ILE A 19 11.70 2.35 19.49
CA ILE A 19 12.73 2.92 20.37
C ILE A 19 12.17 3.26 21.76
N ILE A 20 10.89 3.64 21.85
CA ILE A 20 10.29 4.19 23.09
C ILE A 20 9.53 3.13 23.90
N GLY A 21 9.11 2.02 23.28
CA GLY A 21 8.47 0.91 24.00
C GLY A 21 7.04 1.19 24.48
N GLU A 22 6.50 2.40 24.27
CA GLU A 22 5.10 2.72 24.53
C GLU A 22 4.28 2.70 23.24
N LEU A 23 3.18 1.92 23.25
CA LEU A 23 2.16 1.91 22.21
C LEU A 23 1.44 3.26 22.16
N SER A 24 2.04 4.22 21.46
CA SER A 24 1.41 5.52 21.23
C SER A 24 0.09 5.31 20.46
N PRO A 25 -1.00 6.02 20.79
CA PRO A 25 -2.28 5.93 20.06
C PRO A 25 -2.19 6.35 18.57
N LEU A 26 -1.01 6.82 18.13
CA LEU A 26 -0.64 7.07 16.74
C LEU A 26 -0.29 5.79 15.95
N PHE A 27 -0.05 4.67 16.63
CA PHE A 27 0.36 3.39 16.02
C PHE A 27 -0.67 2.82 15.02
N PRO A 28 -2.00 2.89 15.24
CA PRO A 28 -2.99 2.51 14.23
C PRO A 28 -3.30 3.62 13.21
N ALA A 29 -2.99 4.89 13.53
CA ALA A 29 -3.29 6.03 12.65
C ALA A 29 -2.42 6.05 11.40
N ALA A 30 -1.15 5.68 11.54
CA ALA A 30 -0.21 5.62 10.43
C ALA A 30 -0.56 4.56 9.35
N PRO A 31 -0.92 3.30 9.69
CA PRO A 31 -1.38 2.33 8.70
C PRO A 31 -2.72 2.72 8.08
N MET A 32 -3.64 3.38 8.81
CA MET A 32 -4.85 3.96 8.22
C MET A 32 -4.51 4.98 7.13
N LEU A 33 -3.64 5.95 7.43
CA LEU A 33 -3.28 6.98 6.46
C LEU A 33 -2.60 6.40 5.21
N SER A 34 -1.74 5.39 5.41
CA SER A 34 -1.09 4.68 4.30
C SER A 34 -2.10 3.88 3.46
N ALA A 35 -3.05 3.19 4.09
CA ALA A 35 -4.11 2.46 3.40
C ALA A 35 -4.98 3.38 2.54
N VAL A 36 -5.39 4.53 3.09
CA VAL A 36 -6.14 5.57 2.34
C VAL A 36 -5.32 6.08 1.15
N GLY A 37 -4.04 6.40 1.34
CA GLY A 37 -3.18 6.90 0.26
C GLY A 37 -3.01 5.89 -0.88
N ILE A 38 -2.82 4.61 -0.55
CA ILE A 38 -2.72 3.53 -1.53
C ILE A 38 -4.06 3.30 -2.24
N LEU A 39 -5.17 3.34 -1.51
CA LEU A 39 -6.52 3.20 -2.08
C LEU A 39 -6.82 4.29 -3.10
N LEU A 40 -6.54 5.56 -2.75
CA LEU A 40 -6.68 6.70 -3.67
C LEU A 40 -5.78 6.55 -4.90
N THR A 41 -4.57 6.00 -4.73
CA THR A 41 -3.67 5.69 -5.84
C THR A 41 -4.28 4.62 -6.75
N GLY A 42 -4.88 3.56 -6.20
CA GLY A 42 -5.60 2.55 -6.97
C GLY A 42 -6.78 3.11 -7.76
N ILE A 43 -7.57 3.99 -7.14
CA ILE A 43 -8.67 4.70 -7.82
C ILE A 43 -8.12 5.56 -8.96
N ALA A 44 -7.03 6.29 -8.74
CA ALA A 44 -6.39 7.11 -9.76
C ALA A 44 -5.86 6.26 -10.92
N VAL A 45 -5.23 5.12 -10.64
CA VAL A 45 -4.74 4.16 -11.65
C VAL A 45 -5.88 3.64 -12.53
N LEU A 46 -7.01 3.26 -11.92
CA LEU A 46 -8.18 2.79 -12.67
C LEU A 46 -8.83 3.91 -13.50
N ARG A 47 -8.92 5.14 -12.96
CA ARG A 47 -9.47 6.29 -13.70
C ARG A 47 -8.58 6.72 -14.85
N ALA A 48 -7.26 6.71 -14.66
CA ALA A 48 -6.29 7.11 -15.67
C ALA A 48 -6.18 6.07 -16.80
N ARG A 49 -6.61 4.82 -16.57
CA ARG A 49 -6.48 3.68 -17.51
C ARG A 49 -5.04 3.49 -18.03
N GLN A 50 -4.06 3.97 -17.29
CA GLN A 50 -2.64 3.90 -17.65
C GLN A 50 -2.08 2.49 -17.44
N TRP A 51 -2.63 1.75 -16.47
CA TRP A 51 -2.20 0.39 -16.17
C TRP A 51 -3.11 -0.64 -16.85
N HIS A 52 -2.48 -1.59 -17.53
CA HIS A 52 -3.16 -2.63 -18.31
C HIS A 52 -3.13 -3.99 -17.61
N GLY A 53 -4.03 -4.89 -17.98
CA GLY A 53 -4.08 -6.26 -17.46
C GLY A 53 -4.45 -6.38 -15.97
N TRP A 54 -3.89 -7.39 -15.31
CA TRP A 54 -4.19 -7.75 -13.91
C TRP A 54 -3.56 -6.79 -12.89
N THR A 55 -2.49 -6.08 -13.26
CA THR A 55 -1.72 -5.20 -12.36
C THR A 55 -2.49 -3.96 -11.90
N ARG A 56 -3.47 -3.49 -12.68
CA ARG A 56 -4.31 -2.33 -12.33
C ARG A 56 -5.13 -2.50 -11.05
N TRP A 57 -5.40 -3.75 -10.66
CA TRP A 57 -6.19 -4.06 -9.47
C TRP A 57 -5.37 -4.11 -8.19
N LEU A 58 -4.05 -4.32 -8.29
CA LEU A 58 -3.16 -4.47 -7.14
C LEU A 58 -3.14 -3.25 -6.21
N PRO A 59 -3.04 -1.99 -6.68
CA PRO A 59 -3.04 -0.86 -5.76
C PRO A 59 -4.39 -0.74 -5.03
N LEU A 60 -5.50 -1.10 -5.68
CA LEU A 60 -6.80 -1.10 -5.05
C LEU A 60 -6.93 -2.21 -4.00
N ILE A 61 -6.52 -3.44 -4.32
CA ILE A 61 -6.50 -4.58 -3.38
C ILE A 61 -5.61 -4.26 -2.16
N THR A 62 -4.43 -3.67 -2.40
CA THR A 62 -3.47 -3.29 -1.34
C THR A 62 -4.05 -2.23 -0.40
N GLY A 63 -4.81 -1.27 -0.93
CA GLY A 63 -5.48 -0.24 -0.15
C GLY A 63 -6.72 -0.72 0.60
N VAL A 64 -7.45 -1.69 0.03
CA VAL A 64 -8.68 -2.25 0.63
C VAL A 64 -8.38 -3.26 1.74
N TYR A 65 -7.30 -4.03 1.64
CA TYR A 65 -6.96 -5.10 2.58
C TYR A 65 -7.00 -4.67 4.07
N PRO A 66 -6.42 -3.51 4.47
CA PRO A 66 -6.48 -3.05 5.86
C PRO A 66 -7.90 -2.80 6.37
N PHE A 67 -8.80 -2.32 5.51
CA PHE A 67 -10.18 -2.04 5.88
C PHE A 67 -11.05 -3.30 5.97
N LEU A 68 -10.72 -4.35 5.21
CA LEU A 68 -11.48 -5.61 5.24
C LEU A 68 -11.00 -6.60 6.29
N PHE A 69 -9.69 -6.67 6.52
CA PHE A 69 -9.11 -7.71 7.38
C PHE A 69 -8.46 -7.14 8.62
N MET A 70 -7.65 -6.10 8.50
CA MET A 70 -6.81 -5.63 9.61
C MET A 70 -7.63 -4.84 10.65
N PHE A 71 -8.37 -3.81 10.25
CA PHE A 71 -9.16 -3.00 11.18
C PHE A 71 -10.37 -3.74 11.77
N PRO A 72 -11.16 -4.52 11.00
CA PRO A 72 -12.26 -5.27 11.59
C PRO A 72 -11.79 -6.30 12.61
N PHE A 73 -10.65 -6.96 12.34
CA PHE A 73 -10.08 -7.93 13.28
C PHE A 73 -9.62 -7.27 14.58
N VAL A 74 -8.91 -6.14 14.48
CA VAL A 74 -8.49 -5.36 15.67
C VAL A 74 -9.71 -4.85 16.44
N ALA A 75 -10.76 -4.39 15.74
CA ALA A 75 -11.98 -3.91 16.37
C ALA A 75 -12.75 -5.02 17.13
N VAL A 76 -12.72 -6.27 16.65
CA VAL A 76 -13.39 -7.41 17.29
C VAL A 76 -12.54 -8.04 18.38
N THR A 77 -11.24 -8.21 18.17
CA THR A 77 -10.36 -8.99 19.06
C THR A 77 -9.54 -8.14 20.03
N GLY A 78 -9.41 -6.83 19.78
CA GLY A 78 -8.54 -5.94 20.55
C GLY A 78 -7.04 -6.24 20.40
N SER A 79 -6.66 -7.19 19.54
CA SER A 79 -5.27 -7.63 19.35
C SER A 79 -4.82 -7.44 17.90
N THR A 80 -3.55 -7.11 17.73
CA THR A 80 -2.91 -7.12 16.41
C THR A 80 -2.59 -8.55 16.02
N LEU A 81 -3.16 -9.01 14.91
CA LEU A 81 -2.80 -10.29 14.33
C LEU A 81 -1.51 -10.12 13.52
N ASP A 82 -0.38 -10.57 14.04
CA ASP A 82 0.93 -10.46 13.38
C ASP A 82 0.91 -11.06 11.95
N ILE A 83 0.13 -12.12 11.78
CA ILE A 83 -0.12 -12.77 10.48
C ILE A 83 -0.81 -11.80 9.50
N ALA A 84 -1.78 -11.00 9.96
CA ALA A 84 -2.46 -10.03 9.10
C ALA A 84 -1.52 -8.92 8.62
N ILE A 85 -0.58 -8.49 9.46
CA ILE A 85 0.48 -7.54 9.10
C ILE A 85 1.44 -8.17 8.08
N GLY A 86 1.85 -9.42 8.30
CA GLY A 86 2.69 -10.17 7.35
C GLY A 86 2.05 -10.28 5.97
N PHE A 87 0.76 -10.66 5.91
CA PHE A 87 0.01 -10.69 4.65
C PHE A 87 -0.11 -9.30 4.01
N TRP A 88 -0.30 -8.25 4.80
CA TRP A 88 -0.34 -6.89 4.25
C TRP A 88 0.99 -6.50 3.57
N GLY A 89 2.12 -6.91 4.16
CA GLY A 89 3.44 -6.79 3.55
C GLY A 89 3.56 -7.54 2.21
N LEU A 90 3.01 -8.76 2.14
CA LEU A 90 3.03 -9.56 0.92
C LEU A 90 2.23 -8.90 -0.22
N VAL A 91 1.05 -8.36 0.08
CA VAL A 91 0.24 -7.64 -0.91
C VAL A 91 0.97 -6.37 -1.39
N ARG A 92 1.66 -5.66 -0.49
CA ARG A 92 2.53 -4.52 -0.86
C ARG A 92 3.71 -4.94 -1.74
N PHE A 93 4.31 -6.08 -1.49
CA PHE A 93 5.37 -6.60 -2.35
C PHE A 93 4.84 -6.87 -3.77
N GLY A 94 3.65 -7.48 -3.88
CA GLY A 94 2.96 -7.65 -5.16
C GLY A 94 2.67 -6.33 -5.87
N LEU A 95 2.28 -5.29 -5.13
CA LEU A 95 2.13 -3.94 -5.68
C LEU A 95 3.46 -3.38 -6.24
N GLY A 96 4.58 -3.60 -5.53
CA GLY A 96 5.91 -3.23 -6.02
C GLY A 96 6.27 -3.91 -7.34
N LEU A 97 5.97 -5.20 -7.47
CA LEU A 97 6.16 -5.95 -8.73
C LEU A 97 5.27 -5.41 -9.85
N ALA A 98 4.04 -5.00 -9.54
CA ALA A 98 3.12 -4.39 -10.49
C ALA A 98 3.66 -3.08 -11.07
N ILE A 99 4.18 -2.21 -10.19
CA ILE A 99 4.81 -0.94 -10.58
C ILE A 99 5.97 -1.22 -11.52
N ARG A 100 6.82 -2.20 -11.18
CA ARG A 100 7.96 -2.59 -12.02
C ARG A 100 7.50 -3.10 -13.39
N ALA A 101 6.50 -3.98 -13.44
CA ALA A 101 5.99 -4.54 -14.68
C ALA A 101 5.44 -3.45 -15.62
N GLN A 102 4.69 -2.49 -15.09
CA GLN A 102 4.14 -1.36 -15.85
C GLN A 102 5.22 -0.39 -16.36
N GLY A 103 6.30 -0.22 -15.59
CA GLY A 103 7.46 0.56 -16.04
C GLY A 103 8.16 -0.07 -17.25
N VAL A 104 8.30 -1.40 -17.28
CA VAL A 104 8.92 -2.12 -18.41
C VAL A 104 8.07 -2.01 -19.68
N GLU A 105 6.76 -2.19 -19.56
CA GLU A 105 5.82 -2.08 -20.69
C GLU A 105 5.87 -0.68 -21.35
N THR A 106 5.94 0.38 -20.55
CA THR A 106 6.02 1.77 -21.05
C THR A 106 7.32 2.04 -21.83
N VAL A 107 8.46 1.49 -21.37
CA VAL A 107 9.77 1.68 -22.03
C VAL A 107 9.85 0.95 -23.36
N ILE A 108 9.30 -0.27 -23.45
CA ILE A 108 9.30 -1.05 -24.70
C ILE A 108 8.49 -0.33 -25.78
N VAL A 109 7.26 0.10 -25.45
CA VAL A 109 6.38 0.82 -26.40
C VAL A 109 7.03 2.13 -26.86
N ALA A 110 7.66 2.89 -25.97
CA ALA A 110 8.36 4.12 -26.35
C ALA A 110 9.55 3.85 -27.28
N GLY A 111 10.24 2.72 -27.11
CA GLY A 111 11.32 2.28 -28.00
C GLY A 111 10.84 1.90 -29.40
N GLU A 112 9.71 1.19 -29.51
CA GLU A 112 9.13 0.80 -30.80
C GLU A 112 8.61 1.98 -31.63
N VAL A 113 8.09 3.03 -30.99
CA VAL A 113 7.55 4.23 -31.67
C VAL A 113 8.65 5.19 -32.13
N ALA A 114 9.87 5.06 -31.60
CA ALA A 114 11.02 5.90 -31.95
C ALA A 114 11.85 5.38 -33.13
N GLN A 115 11.52 4.20 -33.68
CA GLN A 115 12.15 3.60 -34.86
C GLN A 115 11.31 3.82 -36.12
#